data_AF-A0A3G2I9M9-F1
#
_entry.id   AF-A0A3G2I9M9-F1
#
_cell.length_a   1.000
_cell.length_b   1.000
_cell.length_c   1.000
_cell.angle_alpha   90.00
_cell.angle_beta   90.00
_cell.angle_gamma   90.00
#
_symmetry.space_group_name_H-M   'P 1'
#
loop_
_entity.id
_entity.type
_entity.pdbx_description
1 polymer ?
#
loop_
_entity_poly.entity_id
_entity_poly.type
_entity_poly.pdbx_seq_one_letter_code
_entity_poly.pdbx_strand_id
1 'polypeptide(L)'
;MSGLNEYQQPVGHALPAWQPRPRPQRRVLEGRFCRLEPLSDAHSADLWAAWNTAQDSRGWTYLSIGPFAEQQQFADFIASAAQSNDPLHFAVVDCQSGKAWGTLSLMRIDPANGVVEVGFVMYSPLLQRTVQATEAHYLLMKYAFDLGYRRYEWKCDSLNGPSRHAAIRLGFRYEGLFRQAVVYKQRTRDTAWFSILDSEWPLIQQAFESWLCVENMPDGVQKQGLAQIRESLSHHRPADSRNTLQVRALEEGDHAAWAVLWQGYLTFYNSQLSDEISQLTWRRMLDANEPMFALGAFDGQGKMVGFTHMVYHRGTWSAEDHCYLEDLFTAPESRGKGIGRALIEGVYQHAQAKSCQRVYWHTHETNAAGQALYDKLADKPGFIQYRKDLV
;
A
#
# COMPACT_ATOMS: atom_id res chain seq x y z
N MET A 1 -18.59 -4.87 4.41
CA MET A 1 -19.37 -5.80 5.26
C MET A 1 -19.74 -7.00 4.40
N SER A 2 -19.46 -8.22 4.87
CA SER A 2 -19.87 -9.47 4.22
C SER A 2 -21.34 -9.75 4.51
N GLY A 3 -22.03 -10.38 3.56
CA GLY A 3 -23.40 -10.90 3.73
C GLY A 3 -23.38 -12.42 3.91
N LEU A 4 -24.56 -13.03 4.09
CA LEU A 4 -24.76 -14.48 4.01
C LEU A 4 -25.59 -14.81 2.75
N ASN A 5 -25.30 -15.93 2.08
CA ASN A 5 -26.14 -16.45 0.98
C ASN A 5 -27.33 -17.29 1.48
N GLU A 6 -28.15 -17.85 0.59
CA GLU A 6 -29.29 -18.70 0.96
C GLU A 6 -28.92 -19.95 1.78
N TYR A 7 -27.63 -20.33 1.81
CA TYR A 7 -27.09 -21.46 2.56
C TYR A 7 -26.40 -21.05 3.87
N GLN A 8 -26.56 -19.80 4.32
CA GLN A 8 -25.89 -19.26 5.51
C GLN A 8 -24.35 -19.20 5.41
N GLN A 9 -23.81 -19.16 4.20
CA GLN A 9 -22.36 -19.04 3.99
C GLN A 9 -21.96 -17.58 3.80
N PRO A 10 -20.80 -17.16 4.35
CA PRO A 10 -20.31 -15.80 4.18
C PRO A 10 -19.95 -15.50 2.72
N VAL A 11 -20.46 -14.38 2.21
CA VAL A 11 -20.20 -13.88 0.86
C VAL A 11 -19.83 -12.39 0.88
N GLY A 12 -19.25 -11.91 -0.22
CA GLY A 12 -18.91 -10.49 -0.41
C GLY A 12 -20.12 -9.56 -0.37
N HIS A 13 -19.87 -8.25 -0.36
CA HIS A 13 -20.95 -7.26 -0.44
C HIS A 13 -21.71 -7.38 -1.77
N ALA A 14 -23.04 -7.30 -1.72
CA ALA A 14 -23.86 -7.36 -2.92
C ALA A 14 -23.65 -6.11 -3.80
N LEU A 15 -23.63 -6.31 -5.11
CA LEU A 15 -23.57 -5.23 -6.12
C LEU A 15 -24.74 -5.37 -7.11
N PRO A 16 -25.99 -5.16 -6.67
CA PRO A 16 -27.19 -5.40 -7.49
C PRO A 16 -27.26 -4.49 -8.74
N ALA A 17 -26.57 -3.35 -8.72
CA ALA A 17 -26.50 -2.40 -9.84
C ALA A 17 -25.22 -2.56 -10.68
N TRP A 18 -24.44 -3.62 -10.50
CA TRP A 18 -23.22 -3.83 -11.27
C TRP A 18 -23.53 -4.01 -12.76
N GLN A 19 -22.75 -3.34 -13.60
CA GLN A 19 -22.78 -3.52 -15.05
C GLN A 19 -21.34 -3.47 -15.58
N PRO A 20 -21.05 -4.16 -16.70
CA PRO A 20 -19.74 -4.06 -17.34
C PRO A 20 -19.33 -2.61 -17.62
N ARG A 21 -18.04 -2.29 -17.44
CA ARG A 21 -17.50 -0.95 -17.68
C ARG A 21 -17.16 -0.74 -19.16
N PRO A 22 -17.23 0.48 -19.71
CA PRO A 22 -16.80 0.73 -21.09
C PRO A 22 -15.32 0.38 -21.26
N ARG A 23 -14.95 -0.25 -22.39
CA ARG A 23 -13.53 -0.48 -22.70
C ARG A 23 -12.81 0.86 -22.90
N PRO A 24 -11.56 1.01 -22.41
CA PRO A 24 -10.70 2.13 -22.76
C PRO A 24 -10.54 2.25 -24.28
N GLN A 25 -10.52 3.49 -24.75
CA GLN A 25 -10.42 3.89 -26.15
C GLN A 25 -9.07 4.56 -26.43
N ARG A 26 -8.67 4.56 -27.71
CA ARG A 26 -7.52 5.31 -28.20
C ARG A 26 -7.86 6.80 -28.24
N ARG A 27 -7.51 7.52 -27.18
CA ARG A 27 -7.65 8.97 -27.10
C ARG A 27 -6.45 9.60 -26.42
N VAL A 28 -6.17 10.86 -26.73
CA VAL A 28 -5.15 11.63 -26.02
C VAL A 28 -5.63 11.91 -24.59
N LEU A 29 -4.76 11.72 -23.61
CA LEU A 29 -5.00 12.11 -22.22
C LEU A 29 -4.06 13.27 -21.89
N GLU A 30 -4.64 14.45 -21.69
CA GLU A 30 -3.89 15.68 -21.45
C GLU A 30 -3.49 15.81 -19.98
N GLY A 31 -2.22 16.11 -19.74
CA GLY A 31 -1.66 16.48 -18.44
C GLY A 31 -0.96 17.83 -18.49
N ARG A 32 -0.33 18.22 -17.38
CA ARG A 32 0.39 19.48 -17.23
C ARG A 32 1.81 19.42 -17.79
N PHE A 33 2.52 18.32 -17.53
CA PHE A 33 3.94 18.12 -17.88
C PHE A 33 4.12 17.13 -19.02
N CYS A 34 3.25 16.13 -19.12
CA CYS A 34 3.17 15.22 -20.26
C CYS A 34 1.72 15.02 -20.72
N ARG A 35 1.58 14.49 -21.93
CA ARG A 35 0.33 13.92 -22.42
C ARG A 35 0.55 12.46 -22.80
N LEU A 36 -0.50 11.66 -22.71
CA LEU A 36 -0.51 10.30 -23.21
C LEU A 36 -1.18 10.26 -24.57
N GLU A 37 -0.42 9.96 -25.60
CA GLU A 37 -0.96 9.75 -26.95
C GLU A 37 -1.14 8.25 -27.20
N PRO A 38 -2.20 7.81 -27.89
CA PRO A 38 -2.26 6.44 -28.40
C PRO A 38 -0.99 6.11 -29.19
N LEU A 39 -0.34 4.99 -28.87
CA LEU A 39 0.91 4.63 -29.53
C LEU A 39 0.71 4.48 -31.04
N SER A 40 1.68 4.96 -31.81
CA SER A 40 1.68 4.96 -33.27
C SER A 40 3.11 5.00 -33.81
N ASP A 41 3.28 4.71 -35.09
CA ASP A 41 4.59 4.68 -35.76
C ASP A 41 5.32 6.03 -35.68
N ALA A 42 4.59 7.13 -35.60
CA ALA A 42 5.14 8.49 -35.47
C ALA A 42 6.01 8.64 -34.22
N HIS A 43 5.76 7.86 -33.17
CA HIS A 43 6.51 7.90 -31.92
C HIS A 43 7.83 7.10 -31.97
N SER A 44 8.00 6.23 -32.97
CA SER A 44 9.09 5.24 -32.98
C SER A 44 10.48 5.89 -32.97
N ALA A 45 10.68 6.94 -33.76
CA ALA A 45 11.98 7.63 -33.85
C ALA A 45 12.37 8.29 -32.53
N ASP A 46 11.43 8.98 -31.88
CA ASP A 46 11.66 9.64 -30.59
C ASP A 46 11.93 8.61 -29.48
N LEU A 47 11.13 7.55 -29.41
CA LEU A 47 11.30 6.49 -28.43
C LEU A 47 12.64 5.77 -28.59
N TRP A 48 13.07 5.51 -29.82
CA TRP A 48 14.39 4.94 -30.11
C TRP A 48 15.52 5.87 -29.67
N ALA A 49 15.43 7.15 -30.02
CA ALA A 49 16.42 8.15 -29.61
C ALA A 49 16.50 8.27 -28.08
N ALA A 50 15.36 8.23 -27.37
CA ALA A 50 15.30 8.28 -25.92
C ALA A 50 15.95 7.04 -25.27
N TRP A 51 15.73 5.84 -25.82
CA TRP A 51 16.38 4.62 -25.31
C TRP A 51 17.89 4.57 -25.59
N ASN A 52 18.35 5.17 -26.68
CA ASN A 52 19.78 5.25 -27.02
C ASN A 52 20.58 6.19 -26.10
N THR A 53 19.95 6.95 -25.21
CA THR A 53 20.67 7.70 -24.17
C THR A 53 21.07 6.80 -22.99
N ALA A 54 20.70 5.53 -22.98
CA ALA A 54 21.03 4.59 -21.92
C ALA A 54 22.53 4.22 -21.96
N GLN A 55 23.16 4.17 -20.79
CA GLN A 55 24.55 3.72 -20.66
C GLN A 55 24.69 2.22 -20.93
N ASP A 56 23.65 1.44 -20.66
CA ASP A 56 23.60 0.00 -20.85
C ASP A 56 22.15 -0.51 -20.99
N SER A 57 21.98 -1.82 -21.09
CA SER A 57 20.69 -2.47 -21.30
C SER A 57 19.90 -2.80 -20.03
N ARG A 58 20.32 -2.34 -18.82
CA ARG A 58 19.69 -2.75 -17.55
C ARG A 58 18.22 -2.36 -17.43
N GLY A 59 17.79 -1.31 -18.15
CA GLY A 59 16.39 -0.90 -18.24
C GLY A 59 15.47 -1.97 -18.85
N TRP A 60 16.04 -2.91 -19.61
CA TRP A 60 15.32 -4.03 -20.23
C TRP A 60 15.28 -5.29 -19.39
N THR A 61 15.96 -5.31 -18.23
CA THR A 61 16.15 -6.52 -17.42
C THR A 61 14.82 -7.24 -17.20
N TYR A 62 13.83 -6.56 -16.63
CA TYR A 62 12.56 -7.17 -16.21
C TYR A 62 11.45 -7.16 -17.27
N LEU A 63 11.74 -6.63 -18.46
CA LEU A 63 10.80 -6.64 -19.58
C LEU A 63 10.87 -7.99 -20.31
N SER A 64 9.72 -8.48 -20.75
CA SER A 64 9.61 -9.71 -21.57
C SER A 64 10.15 -9.54 -22.99
N ILE A 65 10.33 -8.28 -23.40
CA ILE A 65 10.84 -7.85 -24.71
C ILE A 65 12.15 -7.09 -24.55
N GLY A 66 12.83 -6.88 -25.68
CA GLY A 66 14.11 -6.19 -25.75
C GLY A 66 15.24 -6.85 -24.95
N PRO A 67 16.44 -6.22 -24.88
CA PRO A 67 16.81 -5.02 -25.63
C PRO A 67 16.77 -5.26 -27.15
N PHE A 68 16.63 -4.20 -27.93
CA PHE A 68 16.63 -4.26 -29.39
C PHE A 68 18.01 -3.86 -29.91
N ALA A 69 18.56 -4.61 -30.87
CA ALA A 69 19.89 -4.33 -31.41
C ALA A 69 19.85 -3.24 -32.49
N GLU A 70 18.74 -3.15 -33.22
CA GLU A 70 18.61 -2.30 -34.39
C GLU A 70 17.33 -1.46 -34.33
N GLN A 71 17.38 -0.26 -34.91
CA GLN A 71 16.25 0.66 -34.96
C GLN A 71 15.04 0.05 -35.66
N GLN A 72 15.25 -0.75 -36.70
CA GLN A 72 14.17 -1.40 -37.43
C GLN A 72 13.41 -2.40 -36.54
N GLN A 73 14.12 -3.21 -35.76
CA GLN A 73 13.51 -4.17 -34.83
C GLN A 73 12.66 -3.46 -33.75
N PHE A 74 13.14 -2.30 -33.29
CA PHE A 74 12.38 -1.46 -32.36
C PHE A 74 11.13 -0.87 -33.03
N ALA A 75 11.26 -0.37 -34.26
CA ALA A 75 10.15 0.19 -35.03
C ALA A 75 9.07 -0.86 -35.30
N ASP A 76 9.46 -2.09 -35.68
CA ASP A 76 8.54 -3.21 -35.90
C ASP A 76 7.77 -3.55 -34.61
N PHE A 77 8.45 -3.50 -33.45
CA PHE A 77 7.79 -3.67 -32.15
C PHE A 77 6.79 -2.54 -31.86
N ILE A 78 7.14 -1.28 -32.10
CA ILE A 78 6.22 -0.13 -31.89
C ILE A 78 4.99 -0.25 -32.80
N ALA A 79 5.18 -0.57 -34.07
CA ALA A 79 4.09 -0.75 -35.03
C ALA A 79 3.13 -1.88 -34.60
N SER A 80 3.66 -3.00 -34.12
CA SER A 80 2.88 -4.10 -33.57
C SER A 80 2.11 -3.68 -32.29
N ALA A 81 2.78 -3.01 -31.36
CA ALA A 81 2.19 -2.52 -30.11
C ALA A 81 1.07 -1.49 -30.35
N ALA A 82 1.21 -0.62 -31.36
CA ALA A 82 0.19 0.37 -31.74
C ALA A 82 -1.14 -0.27 -32.20
N GLN A 83 -1.07 -1.44 -32.85
CA GLN A 83 -2.24 -2.17 -33.33
C GLN A 83 -2.95 -2.98 -32.24
N SER A 84 -2.28 -3.23 -31.10
CA SER A 84 -2.84 -4.03 -30.01
C SER A 84 -4.04 -3.33 -29.33
N ASN A 85 -5.08 -4.10 -29.04
CA ASN A 85 -6.27 -3.66 -28.27
C ASN A 85 -6.21 -4.06 -26.79
N ASP A 86 -5.31 -5.00 -26.46
CA ASP A 86 -4.97 -5.43 -25.11
C ASP A 86 -3.61 -6.16 -25.18
N PRO A 87 -2.50 -5.50 -24.79
CA PRO A 87 -2.44 -4.18 -24.17
C PRO A 87 -2.84 -3.03 -25.10
N LEU A 88 -3.51 -2.00 -24.57
CA LEU A 88 -3.75 -0.71 -25.20
C LEU A 88 -2.60 0.24 -24.83
N HIS A 89 -1.69 0.48 -25.78
CA HIS A 89 -0.46 1.24 -25.55
C HIS A 89 -0.62 2.75 -25.72
N PHE A 90 0.09 3.49 -24.88
CA PHE A 90 0.23 4.94 -24.95
C PHE A 90 1.71 5.35 -24.94
N ALA A 91 2.05 6.35 -25.75
CA ALA A 91 3.32 7.07 -25.67
C ALA A 91 3.23 8.18 -24.63
N VAL A 92 4.27 8.32 -23.82
CA VAL A 92 4.44 9.46 -22.89
C VAL A 92 5.18 10.56 -23.64
N VAL A 93 4.45 11.60 -24.02
CA VAL A 93 4.99 12.73 -24.77
C VAL A 93 5.21 13.89 -23.83
N ASP A 94 6.45 14.34 -23.73
CA ASP A 94 6.82 15.51 -22.93
C ASP A 94 6.24 16.79 -23.55
N CYS A 95 5.54 17.59 -22.74
CA CYS A 95 4.85 18.78 -23.25
C CYS A 95 5.81 19.90 -23.66
N GLN A 96 7.02 19.95 -23.09
CA GLN A 96 7.99 20.99 -23.39
C GLN A 96 8.71 20.74 -24.73
N SER A 97 9.21 19.53 -24.93
CA SER A 97 9.96 19.14 -26.12
C SER A 97 9.07 18.61 -27.26
N GLY A 98 7.85 18.17 -26.94
CA GLY A 98 6.95 17.51 -27.89
C GLY A 98 7.37 16.08 -28.26
N LYS A 99 8.40 15.52 -27.61
CA LYS A 99 8.97 14.21 -27.96
C LYS A 99 8.46 13.09 -27.07
N ALA A 100 8.34 11.90 -27.64
CA ALA A 100 8.01 10.69 -26.87
C ALA A 100 9.24 10.14 -26.11
N TRP A 101 9.16 10.03 -24.79
CA TRP A 101 10.28 9.55 -23.95
C TRP A 101 10.06 8.15 -23.36
N GLY A 102 8.87 7.58 -23.49
CA GLY A 102 8.60 6.22 -23.03
C GLY A 102 7.19 5.78 -23.37
N THR A 103 6.83 4.58 -22.95
CA THR A 103 5.48 4.05 -23.14
C THR A 103 4.98 3.33 -21.88
N LEU A 104 3.66 3.21 -21.77
CA LEU A 104 2.95 2.39 -20.80
C LEU A 104 1.61 1.97 -21.41
N SER A 105 0.95 0.95 -20.87
CA SER A 105 -0.31 0.45 -21.42
C SER A 105 -1.33 0.08 -20.35
N LEU A 106 -2.60 0.09 -20.76
CA LEU A 106 -3.67 -0.63 -20.07
C LEU A 106 -3.74 -2.04 -20.65
N MET A 107 -3.71 -3.07 -19.82
CA MET A 107 -3.77 -4.47 -20.26
C MET A 107 -4.62 -5.32 -19.33
N ARG A 108 -4.91 -6.56 -19.75
CA ARG A 108 -5.83 -7.47 -19.06
C ARG A 108 -7.15 -6.77 -18.73
N ILE A 109 -7.68 -6.10 -19.74
CA ILE A 109 -8.86 -5.26 -19.63
C ILE A 109 -10.06 -6.17 -19.50
N ASP A 110 -10.65 -6.20 -18.30
CA ASP A 110 -11.84 -6.97 -17.94
C ASP A 110 -13.01 -6.03 -17.61
N PRO A 111 -13.78 -5.61 -18.64
CA PRO A 111 -15.01 -4.84 -18.48
C PRO A 111 -16.02 -5.47 -17.53
N ALA A 112 -16.17 -6.80 -17.59
CA ALA A 112 -17.21 -7.52 -16.87
C ALA A 112 -17.00 -7.43 -15.37
N ASN A 113 -15.75 -7.44 -14.90
CA ASN A 113 -15.40 -7.29 -13.49
C ASN A 113 -14.90 -5.88 -13.13
N GLY A 114 -14.71 -4.99 -14.11
CA GLY A 114 -14.21 -3.63 -13.93
C GLY A 114 -12.76 -3.62 -13.44
N VAL A 115 -11.94 -4.51 -13.98
CA VAL A 115 -10.52 -4.67 -13.63
C VAL A 115 -9.65 -4.32 -14.83
N VAL A 116 -8.57 -3.57 -14.59
CA VAL A 116 -7.56 -3.29 -15.61
C VAL A 116 -6.18 -3.21 -14.97
N GLU A 117 -5.14 -3.60 -15.70
CA GLU A 117 -3.76 -3.58 -15.26
C GLU A 117 -2.97 -2.49 -15.99
N VAL A 118 -2.08 -1.79 -15.29
CA VAL A 118 -0.98 -1.07 -15.94
C VAL A 118 0.17 -2.01 -16.22
N GLY A 119 0.62 -2.03 -17.47
CA GLY A 119 1.72 -2.88 -17.90
C GLY A 119 2.55 -2.24 -19.00
N PHE A 120 3.52 -3.00 -19.51
CA PHE A 120 4.48 -2.55 -20.53
C PHE A 120 5.05 -1.15 -20.24
N VAL A 121 5.37 -0.87 -18.97
CA VAL A 121 5.99 0.40 -18.56
C VAL A 121 7.43 0.41 -19.07
N MET A 122 7.65 1.01 -20.23
CA MET A 122 8.92 1.11 -20.92
C MET A 122 9.42 2.56 -20.85
N TYR A 123 9.99 2.92 -19.71
CA TYR A 123 10.53 4.27 -19.50
C TYR A 123 12.01 4.31 -19.84
N SER A 124 12.37 5.12 -20.84
CA SER A 124 13.76 5.41 -21.17
C SER A 124 14.45 6.20 -20.04
N PRO A 125 15.79 6.34 -20.06
CA PRO A 125 16.50 7.18 -19.09
C PRO A 125 16.03 8.64 -19.05
N LEU A 126 15.56 9.20 -20.18
CA LEU A 126 15.01 10.55 -20.23
C LEU A 126 13.72 10.71 -19.41
N LEU A 127 12.94 9.64 -19.28
CA LEU A 127 11.67 9.66 -18.56
C LEU A 127 11.80 9.21 -17.10
N GLN A 128 12.75 8.33 -16.78
CA GLN A 128 12.89 7.82 -15.42
C GLN A 128 13.17 8.92 -14.41
N ARG A 129 12.50 8.84 -13.25
CA ARG A 129 12.65 9.79 -12.12
C ARG A 129 12.26 11.24 -12.47
N THR A 130 11.35 11.43 -13.41
CA THR A 130 10.80 12.74 -13.79
C THR A 130 9.37 12.95 -13.27
N VAL A 131 8.89 14.19 -13.35
CA VAL A 131 7.48 14.52 -13.08
C VAL A 131 6.55 13.90 -14.13
N GLN A 132 6.96 13.90 -15.40
CA GLN A 132 6.26 13.30 -16.53
C GLN A 132 5.99 11.81 -16.31
N ALA A 133 6.96 11.06 -15.75
CA ALA A 133 6.77 9.64 -15.43
C ALA A 133 5.69 9.40 -14.37
N THR A 134 5.60 10.30 -13.37
CA THR A 134 4.60 10.21 -12.31
C THR A 134 3.22 10.65 -12.81
N GLU A 135 3.17 11.72 -13.60
CA GLU A 135 1.94 12.20 -14.23
C GLU A 135 1.36 11.20 -15.25
N ALA A 136 2.21 10.53 -16.04
CA ALA A 136 1.77 9.48 -16.96
C ALA A 136 0.98 8.37 -16.24
N HIS A 137 1.45 7.91 -15.07
CA HIS A 137 0.68 6.96 -14.26
C HIS A 137 -0.63 7.57 -13.75
N TYR A 138 -0.61 8.82 -13.28
CA TYR A 138 -1.82 9.51 -12.83
C TYR A 138 -2.89 9.58 -13.92
N LEU A 139 -2.53 10.02 -15.13
CA LEU A 139 -3.45 10.14 -16.27
C LEU A 139 -4.08 8.79 -16.62
N LEU A 140 -3.29 7.71 -16.62
CA LEU A 140 -3.79 6.37 -16.96
C LEU A 140 -4.69 5.78 -15.87
N MET A 141 -4.34 5.98 -14.59
CA MET A 141 -5.19 5.59 -13.46
C MET A 141 -6.50 6.38 -13.47
N LYS A 142 -6.42 7.71 -13.58
CA LYS A 142 -7.59 8.58 -13.66
C LYS A 142 -8.52 8.15 -14.80
N TYR A 143 -7.96 7.84 -15.97
CA TYR A 143 -8.75 7.39 -17.09
C TYR A 143 -9.52 6.10 -16.80
N ALA A 144 -8.88 5.10 -16.18
CA ALA A 144 -9.56 3.86 -15.80
C ALA A 144 -10.68 4.09 -14.77
N PHE A 145 -10.41 4.87 -13.72
CA PHE A 145 -11.41 5.16 -12.69
C PHE A 145 -12.56 6.06 -13.19
N ASP A 146 -12.30 7.00 -14.11
CA ASP A 146 -13.34 7.80 -14.76
C ASP A 146 -14.30 6.93 -15.62
N LEU A 147 -13.80 5.81 -16.17
CA LEU A 147 -14.63 4.80 -16.85
C LEU A 147 -15.41 3.91 -15.86
N GLY A 148 -15.21 4.11 -14.56
CA GLY A 148 -15.86 3.36 -13.48
C GLY A 148 -15.19 2.02 -13.16
N TYR A 149 -13.96 1.77 -13.64
CA TYR A 149 -13.25 0.56 -13.22
C TYR A 149 -13.08 0.57 -11.70
N ARG A 150 -13.35 -0.58 -11.08
CA ARG A 150 -13.32 -0.71 -9.62
C ARG A 150 -11.95 -1.11 -9.08
N ARG A 151 -11.05 -1.52 -9.98
CA ARG A 151 -9.73 -2.04 -9.62
C ARG A 151 -8.71 -1.75 -10.72
N TYR A 152 -7.59 -1.18 -10.29
CA TYR A 152 -6.43 -0.90 -11.12
C TYR A 152 -5.23 -1.67 -10.61
N GLU A 153 -4.67 -2.57 -11.41
CA GLU A 153 -3.62 -3.51 -11.00
C GLU A 153 -2.24 -3.08 -11.48
N TRP A 154 -1.20 -3.45 -10.72
CA TRP A 154 0.19 -3.39 -11.13
C TRP A 154 0.86 -4.71 -10.81
N LYS A 155 1.52 -5.33 -11.80
CA LYS A 155 2.28 -6.57 -11.61
C LYS A 155 3.71 -6.42 -12.08
N CYS A 156 4.65 -6.73 -11.20
CA CYS A 156 6.06 -6.67 -11.53
C CYS A 156 6.82 -7.90 -11.04
N ASP A 157 8.02 -8.08 -11.56
CA ASP A 157 8.95 -9.10 -11.07
C ASP A 157 9.30 -8.81 -9.60
N SER A 158 9.25 -9.84 -8.76
CA SER A 158 9.51 -9.73 -7.31
C SER A 158 10.95 -9.33 -6.97
N LEU A 159 11.86 -9.31 -7.94
CA LEU A 159 13.22 -8.80 -7.81
C LEU A 159 13.38 -7.38 -8.36
N ASN A 160 12.38 -6.83 -9.06
CA ASN A 160 12.40 -5.46 -9.56
C ASN A 160 12.07 -4.44 -8.46
N GLY A 161 13.05 -4.18 -7.59
CA GLY A 161 12.95 -3.23 -6.48
C GLY A 161 12.43 -1.84 -6.90
N PRO A 162 13.00 -1.20 -7.94
CA PRO A 162 12.54 0.11 -8.42
C PRO A 162 11.05 0.13 -8.81
N SER A 163 10.56 -0.91 -9.50
CA SER A 163 9.14 -1.00 -9.88
C SER A 163 8.23 -1.18 -8.66
N ARG A 164 8.61 -2.00 -7.68
CA ARG A 164 7.84 -2.14 -6.43
C ARG A 164 7.76 -0.83 -5.65
N HIS A 165 8.88 -0.12 -5.52
CA HIS A 165 8.92 1.17 -4.84
C HIS A 165 8.06 2.21 -5.56
N ALA A 166 8.06 2.20 -6.90
CA ALA A 166 7.18 3.06 -7.67
C ALA A 166 5.70 2.75 -7.40
N ALA A 167 5.29 1.49 -7.43
CA ALA A 167 3.90 1.10 -7.14
C ALA A 167 3.45 1.60 -5.76
N ILE A 168 4.22 1.36 -4.70
CA ILE A 168 3.90 1.81 -3.33
C ILE A 168 3.80 3.35 -3.25
N ARG A 169 4.77 4.06 -3.84
CA ARG A 169 4.80 5.53 -3.88
C ARG A 169 3.54 6.09 -4.56
N LEU A 170 3.13 5.48 -5.67
CA LEU A 170 1.98 5.91 -6.49
C LEU A 170 0.61 5.57 -5.87
N GLY A 171 0.56 4.81 -4.78
CA GLY A 171 -0.70 4.52 -4.09
C GLY A 171 -1.15 3.08 -4.08
N PHE A 172 -0.43 2.20 -4.78
CA PHE A 172 -0.80 0.80 -4.83
C PHE A 172 -0.54 0.10 -3.50
N ARG A 173 -1.43 -0.83 -3.14
CA ARG A 173 -1.27 -1.76 -2.03
C ARG A 173 -0.79 -3.11 -2.52
N TYR A 174 0.18 -3.69 -1.81
CA TYR A 174 0.64 -5.04 -2.08
C TYR A 174 -0.42 -6.07 -1.68
N GLU A 175 -0.62 -7.08 -2.52
CA GLU A 175 -1.67 -8.09 -2.32
C GLU A 175 -1.15 -9.53 -2.31
N GLY A 176 0.05 -9.79 -2.83
CA GLY A 176 0.64 -11.12 -2.76
C GLY A 176 1.76 -11.39 -3.76
N LEU A 177 2.39 -12.56 -3.57
CA LEU A 177 3.45 -13.08 -4.41
C LEU A 177 2.98 -14.36 -5.11
N PHE A 178 2.92 -14.32 -6.43
CA PHE A 178 2.67 -15.49 -7.25
C PHE A 178 4.02 -16.12 -7.61
N ARG A 179 4.33 -17.26 -6.98
CA ARG A 179 5.59 -17.98 -7.20
C ARG A 179 5.58 -18.70 -8.54
N GLN A 180 6.72 -18.71 -9.24
CA GLN A 180 6.92 -19.33 -10.55
C GLN A 180 5.82 -18.94 -11.56
N ALA A 181 5.35 -17.69 -11.49
CA ALA A 181 4.19 -17.23 -12.23
C ALA A 181 4.40 -17.28 -13.75
N VAL A 182 5.60 -16.91 -14.23
CA VAL A 182 5.95 -16.95 -15.65
C VAL A 182 7.44 -17.28 -15.84
N VAL A 183 7.79 -17.73 -17.04
CA VAL A 183 9.18 -17.84 -17.52
C VAL A 183 9.44 -16.75 -18.55
N TYR A 184 10.53 -16.01 -18.41
CA TYR A 184 10.95 -14.98 -19.36
C TYR A 184 12.46 -15.00 -19.49
N LYS A 185 13.01 -14.75 -20.69
CA LYS A 185 14.48 -14.73 -20.91
C LYS A 185 15.19 -15.95 -20.28
N GLN A 186 14.58 -17.14 -20.41
CA GLN A 186 15.04 -18.42 -19.84
C GLN A 186 15.21 -18.45 -18.30
N ARG A 187 14.48 -17.61 -17.56
CA ARG A 187 14.47 -17.59 -16.09
C ARG A 187 13.05 -17.55 -15.51
N THR A 188 12.93 -18.03 -14.27
CA THR A 188 11.69 -17.95 -13.48
C THR A 188 11.39 -16.51 -13.06
N ARG A 189 10.11 -16.17 -12.97
CA ARG A 189 9.62 -14.93 -12.36
C ARG A 189 8.57 -15.24 -11.31
N ASP A 190 8.87 -14.87 -10.08
CA ASP A 190 7.85 -14.64 -9.08
C ASP A 190 7.25 -13.24 -9.33
N THR A 191 5.93 -13.13 -9.29
CA THR A 191 5.23 -11.87 -9.60
C THR A 191 4.63 -11.27 -8.34
N ALA A 192 5.08 -10.07 -7.99
CA ALA A 192 4.48 -9.26 -6.95
C ALA A 192 3.26 -8.52 -7.51
N TRP A 193 2.12 -8.66 -6.84
CA TRP A 193 0.84 -8.07 -7.23
C TRP A 193 0.51 -6.89 -6.33
N PHE A 194 0.07 -5.80 -6.95
CA PHE A 194 -0.42 -4.64 -6.27
C PHE A 194 -1.72 -4.13 -6.90
N SER A 195 -2.51 -3.39 -6.15
CA SER A 195 -3.76 -2.78 -6.65
C SER A 195 -4.06 -1.42 -6.05
N ILE A 196 -4.93 -0.68 -6.73
CA ILE A 196 -5.71 0.43 -6.18
C ILE A 196 -7.18 0.11 -6.42
N LEU A 197 -8.02 0.28 -5.41
CA LEU A 197 -9.47 0.11 -5.50
C LEU A 197 -10.19 1.45 -5.70
N ASP A 198 -11.40 1.39 -6.27
CA ASP A 198 -12.30 2.56 -6.40
C ASP A 198 -12.50 3.33 -5.09
N SER A 199 -12.66 2.62 -3.97
CA SER A 199 -12.81 3.22 -2.65
C SER A 199 -11.56 3.95 -2.14
N GLU A 200 -10.39 3.67 -2.72
CA GLU A 200 -9.10 4.27 -2.37
C GLU A 200 -8.73 5.42 -3.31
N TRP A 201 -9.27 5.39 -4.53
CA TRP A 201 -8.96 6.32 -5.60
C TRP A 201 -9.20 7.80 -5.24
N PRO A 202 -10.29 8.23 -4.59
CA PRO A 202 -10.52 9.65 -4.31
C PRO A 202 -9.38 10.33 -3.53
N LEU A 203 -8.84 9.67 -2.51
CA LEU A 203 -7.72 10.19 -1.73
C LEU A 203 -6.43 10.19 -2.56
N ILE A 204 -6.19 9.14 -3.33
CA ILE A 204 -5.02 9.02 -4.21
C ILE A 204 -5.05 10.11 -5.28
N GLN A 205 -6.20 10.31 -5.93
CA GLN A 205 -6.43 11.35 -6.91
C GLN A 205 -6.12 12.73 -6.33
N GLN A 206 -6.70 13.07 -5.17
CA GLN A 206 -6.45 14.35 -4.51
C GLN A 206 -4.95 14.56 -4.20
N ALA A 207 -4.24 13.49 -3.82
CA ALA A 207 -2.82 13.57 -3.56
C ALA A 207 -2.00 13.81 -4.83
N PHE A 208 -2.38 13.18 -5.95
CA PHE A 208 -1.75 13.44 -7.24
C PHE A 208 -2.00 14.86 -7.72
N GLU A 209 -3.24 15.35 -7.63
CA GLU A 209 -3.60 16.72 -8.00
C GLU A 209 -2.81 17.74 -7.18
N SER A 210 -2.68 17.52 -5.86
CA SER A 210 -1.86 18.34 -4.97
C SER A 210 -0.36 18.25 -5.32
N TRP A 211 0.13 17.05 -5.63
CA TRP A 211 1.55 16.85 -5.95
C TRP A 211 1.95 17.46 -7.29
N LEU A 212 1.07 17.39 -8.30
CA LEU A 212 1.25 17.96 -9.64
C LEU A 212 0.98 19.47 -9.70
N CYS A 213 0.54 20.07 -8.60
CA CYS A 213 0.29 21.50 -8.53
C CYS A 213 1.59 22.30 -8.69
N VAL A 214 1.53 23.45 -9.37
CA VAL A 214 2.72 24.27 -9.68
C VAL A 214 3.40 24.77 -8.39
N GLU A 215 2.62 24.98 -7.34
CA GLU A 215 3.10 25.41 -6.02
C GLU A 215 3.96 24.35 -5.33
N ASN A 216 3.74 23.06 -5.64
CA ASN A 216 4.56 21.95 -5.17
C ASN A 216 5.80 21.73 -6.04
N MET A 217 5.91 22.38 -7.20
CA MET A 217 6.99 22.20 -8.17
C MET A 217 7.70 23.52 -8.54
N PRO A 218 8.15 24.35 -7.56
CA PRO A 218 8.96 25.52 -7.89
C PRO A 218 10.23 25.06 -8.63
N ASP A 219 10.54 25.68 -9.75
CA ASP A 219 11.76 25.43 -10.52
C ASP A 219 11.97 23.96 -10.95
N GLY A 220 10.88 23.18 -11.04
CA GLY A 220 10.92 21.77 -11.43
C GLY A 220 11.33 20.79 -10.33
N VAL A 221 11.44 21.25 -9.07
CA VAL A 221 11.77 20.41 -7.91
C VAL A 221 10.55 20.29 -6.98
N GLN A 222 10.18 19.07 -6.61
CA GLN A 222 9.08 18.84 -5.68
C GLN A 222 9.39 19.40 -4.27
N LYS A 223 8.47 20.15 -3.65
CA LYS A 223 8.55 20.56 -2.23
C LYS A 223 8.17 19.42 -1.30
N GLN A 224 7.08 18.73 -1.60
CA GLN A 224 6.58 17.59 -0.85
C GLN A 224 6.51 16.36 -1.76
N GLY A 225 6.90 15.21 -1.20
CA GLY A 225 6.80 13.93 -1.90
C GLY A 225 5.35 13.44 -1.97
N LEU A 226 4.98 12.76 -3.05
CA LEU A 226 3.62 12.22 -3.24
C LEU A 226 3.16 11.35 -2.06
N ALA A 227 4.05 10.51 -1.51
CA ALA A 227 3.73 9.67 -0.35
C ALA A 227 3.42 10.50 0.90
N GLN A 228 4.18 11.57 1.14
CA GLN A 228 3.96 12.50 2.26
C GLN A 228 2.62 13.24 2.13
N ILE A 229 2.27 13.67 0.92
CA ILE A 229 0.97 14.31 0.67
C ILE A 229 -0.17 13.33 0.93
N ARG A 230 -0.06 12.08 0.43
CA ARG A 230 -1.05 11.02 0.69
C ARG A 230 -1.24 10.74 2.17
N GLU A 231 -0.13 10.67 2.92
CA GLU A 231 -0.16 10.47 4.36
C GLU A 231 -0.88 11.64 5.04
N SER A 232 -0.50 12.88 4.75
CA SER A 232 -1.16 14.09 5.26
C SER A 232 -2.66 14.10 5.00
N LEU A 233 -3.09 13.78 3.76
CA LEU A 233 -4.51 13.73 3.39
C LEU A 233 -5.26 12.59 4.11
N SER A 234 -4.60 11.48 4.38
CA SER A 234 -5.19 10.38 5.15
C SER A 234 -5.41 10.74 6.63
N HIS A 235 -4.63 11.68 7.16
CA HIS A 235 -4.80 12.24 8.50
C HIS A 235 -5.77 13.45 8.54
N HIS A 236 -5.95 14.17 7.41
CA HIS A 236 -6.86 15.31 7.26
C HIS A 236 -8.19 14.95 6.59
N ARG A 237 -8.85 13.88 7.07
CA ARG A 237 -10.29 13.73 6.84
C ARG A 237 -10.98 14.88 7.60
N PRO A 238 -12.01 15.56 7.05
CA PRO A 238 -12.77 16.53 7.83
C PRO A 238 -13.16 15.86 9.14
N ALA A 239 -12.77 16.48 10.25
CA ALA A 239 -13.16 16.08 11.57
C ALA A 239 -14.68 16.24 11.65
N ASP A 240 -15.40 15.21 11.23
CA ASP A 240 -16.78 15.01 11.62
C ASP A 240 -16.75 14.86 13.14
N SER A 241 -17.16 15.93 13.83
CA SER A 241 -17.30 16.09 15.28
C SER A 241 -16.39 15.24 16.18
N ARG A 242 -15.42 15.88 16.84
CA ARG A 242 -14.62 15.35 17.96
C ARG A 242 -15.29 14.19 18.71
N ASN A 243 -14.86 12.97 18.42
CA ASN A 243 -14.65 11.99 19.48
C ASN A 243 -13.16 12.12 19.81
N THR A 244 -12.84 12.92 20.83
CA THR A 244 -11.47 13.05 21.36
C THR A 244 -11.05 11.69 21.92
N LEU A 245 -10.43 10.87 21.07
CA LEU A 245 -9.81 9.63 21.49
C LEU A 245 -8.54 9.96 22.27
N GLN A 246 -8.48 9.57 23.54
CA GLN A 246 -7.32 9.75 24.40
C GLN A 246 -6.59 8.41 24.57
N VAL A 247 -5.28 8.36 24.32
CA VAL A 247 -4.44 7.22 24.64
C VAL A 247 -3.58 7.58 25.86
N ARG A 248 -3.63 6.77 26.91
CA ARG A 248 -2.86 6.99 28.14
C ARG A 248 -2.47 5.68 28.82
N ALA A 249 -1.53 5.74 29.76
CA ALA A 249 -1.21 4.64 30.66
C ALA A 249 -2.46 4.17 31.41
N LEU A 250 -2.56 2.86 31.62
CA LEU A 250 -3.57 2.30 32.50
C LEU A 250 -3.23 2.59 33.97
N GLU A 251 -4.25 2.88 34.76
CA GLU A 251 -4.17 3.14 36.19
C GLU A 251 -5.05 2.13 36.94
N GLU A 252 -4.90 2.01 38.26
CA GLU A 252 -5.63 1.04 39.10
C GLU A 252 -7.16 1.09 38.87
N GLY A 253 -7.72 2.29 38.68
CA GLY A 253 -9.14 2.50 38.44
C GLY A 253 -9.67 1.96 37.11
N ASP A 254 -8.79 1.63 36.16
CA ASP A 254 -9.19 1.15 34.83
C ASP A 254 -9.42 -0.37 34.78
N HIS A 255 -9.14 -1.11 35.88
CA HIS A 255 -9.17 -2.58 35.89
C HIS A 255 -10.48 -3.15 35.36
N ALA A 256 -11.63 -2.61 35.77
CA ALA A 256 -12.93 -3.12 35.35
C ALA A 256 -13.16 -2.95 33.84
N ALA A 257 -12.73 -1.82 33.27
CA ALA A 257 -12.87 -1.55 31.84
C ALA A 257 -11.88 -2.41 31.02
N TRP A 258 -10.66 -2.54 31.50
CA TRP A 258 -9.65 -3.42 30.92
C TRP A 258 -10.10 -4.88 30.92
N ALA A 259 -10.62 -5.40 32.04
CA ALA A 259 -11.01 -6.80 32.18
C ALA A 259 -12.09 -7.21 31.16
N VAL A 260 -13.04 -6.33 30.86
CA VAL A 260 -14.06 -6.56 29.81
C VAL A 260 -13.41 -6.70 28.43
N LEU A 261 -12.48 -5.80 28.09
CA LEU A 261 -11.79 -5.85 26.81
C LEU A 261 -10.81 -7.03 26.73
N TRP A 262 -10.13 -7.35 27.83
CA TRP A 262 -9.22 -8.49 27.97
C TRP A 262 -9.96 -9.80 27.73
N GLN A 263 -11.14 -9.96 28.33
CA GLN A 263 -11.98 -11.13 28.05
C GLN A 263 -12.38 -11.19 26.57
N GLY A 264 -12.70 -10.06 25.95
CA GLY A 264 -12.98 -9.97 24.51
C GLY A 264 -11.78 -10.38 23.64
N TYR A 265 -10.56 -10.03 24.05
CA TYR A 265 -9.32 -10.44 23.40
C TYR A 265 -9.10 -11.96 23.50
N LEU A 266 -9.25 -12.54 24.69
CA LEU A 266 -9.15 -13.99 24.90
C LEU A 266 -10.18 -14.77 24.06
N THR A 267 -11.43 -14.30 24.03
CA THR A 267 -12.47 -14.88 23.16
C THR A 267 -12.10 -14.78 21.68
N PHE A 268 -11.55 -13.64 21.22
CA PHE A 268 -11.12 -13.48 19.83
C PHE A 268 -10.03 -14.48 19.42
N TYR A 269 -9.09 -14.80 20.33
CA TYR A 269 -8.05 -15.80 20.11
C TYR A 269 -8.45 -17.21 20.55
N ASN A 270 -9.73 -17.47 20.84
CA ASN A 270 -10.25 -18.75 21.32
C ASN A 270 -9.41 -19.34 22.48
N SER A 271 -9.01 -18.46 23.40
CA SER A 271 -8.16 -18.78 24.54
C SER A 271 -8.94 -18.64 25.84
N GLN A 272 -8.57 -19.42 26.85
CA GLN A 272 -9.09 -19.32 28.21
C GLN A 272 -7.92 -19.23 29.16
N LEU A 273 -7.94 -18.23 30.04
CA LEU A 273 -6.99 -18.07 31.14
C LEU A 273 -7.77 -18.09 32.44
N SER A 274 -7.12 -18.54 33.52
CA SER A 274 -7.73 -18.46 34.84
C SER A 274 -7.77 -17.00 35.33
N ASP A 275 -8.70 -16.72 36.24
CA ASP A 275 -8.82 -15.39 36.84
C ASP A 275 -7.55 -15.00 37.59
N GLU A 276 -6.85 -15.97 38.20
CA GLU A 276 -5.58 -15.72 38.88
C GLU A 276 -4.49 -15.22 37.93
N ILE A 277 -4.43 -15.76 36.70
CA ILE A 277 -3.47 -15.30 35.69
C ILE A 277 -3.84 -13.90 35.20
N SER A 278 -5.11 -13.64 34.94
CA SER A 278 -5.55 -12.30 34.51
C SER A 278 -5.28 -11.24 35.58
N GLN A 279 -5.50 -11.56 36.85
CA GLN A 279 -5.17 -10.68 37.98
C GLN A 279 -3.66 -10.49 38.16
N LEU A 280 -2.86 -11.54 37.90
CA LEU A 280 -1.40 -11.42 37.91
C LEU A 280 -0.91 -10.50 36.79
N THR A 281 -1.43 -10.66 35.56
CA THR A 281 -1.12 -9.78 34.43
C THR A 281 -1.47 -8.33 34.76
N TRP A 282 -2.65 -8.06 35.33
CA TRP A 282 -3.04 -6.72 35.77
C TRP A 282 -2.03 -6.09 36.73
N ARG A 283 -1.68 -6.80 37.80
CA ARG A 283 -0.73 -6.31 38.81
C ARG A 283 0.64 -6.01 38.20
N ARG A 284 1.13 -6.85 37.30
CA ARG A 284 2.43 -6.65 36.64
C ARG A 284 2.47 -5.39 35.77
N MET A 285 1.38 -5.04 35.10
CA MET A 285 1.32 -3.84 34.26
C MET A 285 1.37 -2.52 35.07
N LEU A 286 1.08 -2.58 36.37
CA LEU A 286 1.11 -1.43 37.27
C LEU A 286 2.35 -1.38 38.18
N ASP A 287 3.13 -2.46 38.24
CA ASP A 287 4.37 -2.50 39.02
C ASP A 287 5.53 -1.91 38.22
N ALA A 288 6.11 -0.82 38.73
CA ALA A 288 7.24 -0.14 38.10
C ALA A 288 8.52 -1.00 38.01
N ASN A 289 8.60 -2.12 38.75
CA ASN A 289 9.73 -3.05 38.71
C ASN A 289 9.55 -4.18 37.69
N GLU A 290 8.34 -4.34 37.15
CA GLU A 290 8.08 -5.33 36.10
C GLU A 290 8.37 -4.71 34.72
N PRO A 291 8.85 -5.48 33.75
CA PRO A 291 9.10 -4.99 32.39
C PRO A 291 7.82 -4.89 31.56
N MET A 292 6.65 -5.05 32.17
CA MET A 292 5.35 -5.04 31.50
C MET A 292 4.69 -3.68 31.64
N PHE A 293 4.04 -3.22 30.58
CA PHE A 293 3.33 -1.95 30.58
C PHE A 293 2.09 -2.01 29.69
N ALA A 294 1.13 -1.11 29.93
CA ALA A 294 -0.10 -1.06 29.13
C ALA A 294 -0.60 0.35 28.88
N LEU A 295 -1.18 0.53 27.69
CA LEU A 295 -1.91 1.74 27.32
C LEU A 295 -3.37 1.40 27.05
N GLY A 296 -4.26 2.29 27.47
CA GLY A 296 -5.68 2.29 27.16
C GLY A 296 -6.05 3.40 26.17
N ALA A 297 -6.99 3.10 25.28
CA ALA A 297 -7.64 4.09 24.42
C ALA A 297 -9.06 4.37 24.93
N PHE A 298 -9.36 5.64 25.19
CA PHE A 298 -10.62 6.12 25.77
C PHE A 298 -11.31 7.05 24.77
N ASP A 299 -12.60 6.85 24.53
CA ASP A 299 -13.38 7.73 23.65
C ASP A 299 -13.74 9.07 24.33
N GLY A 300 -14.44 9.96 23.61
CA GLY A 300 -14.81 11.28 24.11
C GLY A 300 -15.74 11.27 25.33
N GLN A 301 -16.31 10.11 25.69
CA GLN A 301 -17.15 9.92 26.89
C GLN A 301 -16.36 9.28 28.04
N GLY A 302 -15.06 9.02 27.85
CA GLY A 302 -14.21 8.34 28.83
C GLY A 302 -14.38 6.83 28.85
N LYS A 303 -15.12 6.22 27.90
CA LYS A 303 -15.23 4.76 27.81
C LYS A 303 -13.95 4.21 27.19
N MET A 304 -13.36 3.19 27.83
CA MET A 304 -12.24 2.45 27.26
C MET A 304 -12.72 1.61 26.07
N VAL A 305 -12.09 1.80 24.91
CA VAL A 305 -12.49 1.20 23.62
C VAL A 305 -11.38 0.35 22.97
N GLY A 306 -10.20 0.30 23.59
CA GLY A 306 -9.09 -0.55 23.18
C GLY A 306 -7.95 -0.52 24.19
N PHE A 307 -7.07 -1.50 24.11
CA PHE A 307 -5.85 -1.57 24.93
C PHE A 307 -4.69 -2.16 24.14
N THR A 308 -3.48 -1.96 24.65
CA THR A 308 -2.30 -2.71 24.23
C THR A 308 -1.41 -3.03 25.43
N HIS A 309 -0.79 -4.21 25.41
CA HIS A 309 0.23 -4.63 26.37
C HIS A 309 1.59 -4.64 25.68
N MET A 310 2.64 -4.28 26.42
CA MET A 310 4.00 -4.31 25.93
C MET A 310 4.97 -4.81 26.99
N VAL A 311 6.05 -5.44 26.53
CA VAL A 311 7.13 -5.97 27.36
C VAL A 311 8.46 -5.38 26.90
N TYR A 312 9.25 -4.87 27.84
CA TYR A 312 10.60 -4.37 27.60
C TYR A 312 11.63 -5.45 27.86
N HIS A 313 12.59 -5.61 26.95
CA HIS A 313 13.67 -6.57 27.14
C HIS A 313 14.96 -6.13 26.45
N ARG A 314 16.09 -6.64 26.94
CA ARG A 314 17.40 -6.40 26.34
C ARG A 314 17.54 -7.15 25.02
N GLY A 315 18.31 -6.56 24.11
CA GLY A 315 18.80 -7.19 22.89
C GLY A 315 20.27 -7.56 22.99
N THR A 316 20.75 -8.44 22.11
CA THR A 316 22.20 -8.72 21.95
C THR A 316 22.86 -7.88 20.85
N TRP A 317 22.08 -7.04 20.18
CA TRP A 317 22.49 -6.22 19.03
C TRP A 317 22.49 -4.71 19.35
N SER A 318 22.19 -4.35 20.59
CA SER A 318 22.09 -2.96 21.07
C SER A 318 22.34 -2.90 22.58
N ALA A 319 22.80 -1.74 23.05
CA ALA A 319 22.88 -1.46 24.48
C ALA A 319 21.49 -1.07 25.04
N GLU A 320 20.64 -0.50 24.19
CA GLU A 320 19.27 -0.10 24.49
C GLU A 320 18.30 -1.28 24.40
N ASP A 321 17.21 -1.19 25.17
CA ASP A 321 16.14 -2.20 25.20
C ASP A 321 15.30 -2.20 23.91
N HIS A 322 14.61 -3.31 23.68
CA HIS A 322 13.54 -3.46 22.70
C HIS A 322 12.19 -3.48 23.40
N CYS A 323 11.17 -3.00 22.72
CA CYS A 323 9.78 -3.04 23.15
C CYS A 323 9.03 -4.05 22.29
N TYR A 324 8.57 -5.12 22.92
CA TYR A 324 7.68 -6.09 22.31
C TYR A 324 6.24 -5.65 22.58
N LEU A 325 5.51 -5.26 21.53
CA LEU A 325 4.06 -5.09 21.62
C LEU A 325 3.44 -6.49 21.58
N GLU A 326 2.97 -6.93 22.75
CA GLU A 326 2.52 -8.30 22.99
C GLU A 326 1.06 -8.50 22.56
N ASP A 327 0.18 -7.62 23.05
CA ASP A 327 -1.26 -7.68 22.78
C ASP A 327 -1.77 -6.34 22.25
N LEU A 328 -2.70 -6.40 21.29
CA LEU A 328 -3.43 -5.24 20.79
C LEU A 328 -4.87 -5.60 20.53
N PHE A 329 -5.79 -4.85 21.14
CA PHE A 329 -7.21 -5.09 20.99
C PHE A 329 -8.00 -3.79 20.83
N THR A 330 -9.01 -3.85 19.96
CA THR A 330 -10.04 -2.81 19.82
C THR A 330 -11.40 -3.47 19.93
N ALA A 331 -12.25 -2.90 20.78
CA ALA A 331 -13.63 -3.34 20.98
C ALA A 331 -14.35 -3.48 19.62
N PRO A 332 -15.06 -4.58 19.34
CA PRO A 332 -15.68 -4.84 18.04
C PRO A 332 -16.53 -3.68 17.50
N GLU A 333 -17.31 -3.04 18.36
CA GLU A 333 -18.19 -1.90 18.05
C GLU A 333 -17.44 -0.59 17.73
N SER A 334 -16.14 -0.57 18.00
CA SER A 334 -15.27 0.60 17.84
C SER A 334 -14.20 0.41 16.76
N ARG A 335 -14.18 -0.75 16.08
CA ARG A 335 -13.25 -1.01 14.97
C ARG A 335 -13.48 -0.07 13.78
N GLY A 336 -12.43 0.19 13.02
CA GLY A 336 -12.46 1.11 11.87
C GLY A 336 -12.41 2.61 12.23
N LYS A 337 -12.36 2.96 13.53
CA LYS A 337 -12.29 4.34 14.04
C LYS A 337 -10.87 4.83 14.36
N GLY A 338 -9.84 4.14 13.87
CA GLY A 338 -8.44 4.53 14.08
C GLY A 338 -7.82 4.16 15.44
N ILE A 339 -8.54 3.44 16.32
CA ILE A 339 -8.08 3.11 17.68
C ILE A 339 -6.78 2.29 17.69
N GLY A 340 -6.70 1.22 16.89
CA GLY A 340 -5.50 0.40 16.81
C GLY A 340 -4.26 1.18 16.36
N ARG A 341 -4.42 2.15 15.45
CA ARG A 341 -3.35 3.05 15.04
C ARG A 341 -2.90 3.92 16.20
N ALA A 342 -3.85 4.57 16.88
CA ALA A 342 -3.55 5.46 17.99
C ALA A 342 -2.83 4.72 19.14
N LEU A 343 -3.22 3.47 19.42
CA LEU A 343 -2.54 2.62 20.40
C LEU A 343 -1.09 2.31 19.99
N ILE A 344 -0.85 1.91 18.74
CA ILE A 344 0.52 1.62 18.25
C ILE A 344 1.39 2.89 18.26
N GLU A 345 0.85 4.03 17.83
CA GLU A 345 1.56 5.31 17.90
C GLU A 345 1.86 5.69 19.37
N GLY A 346 0.96 5.39 20.30
CA GLY A 346 1.21 5.51 21.75
C GLY A 346 2.34 4.60 22.25
N VAL A 347 2.42 3.36 21.75
CA VAL A 347 3.55 2.46 22.03
C VAL A 347 4.85 3.05 21.52
N TYR A 348 4.87 3.63 20.31
CA TYR A 348 6.07 4.27 19.77
C TYR A 348 6.53 5.43 20.65
N GLN A 349 5.62 6.30 21.07
CA GLN A 349 5.93 7.42 21.96
C GLN A 349 6.48 6.94 23.31
N HIS A 350 5.87 5.90 23.89
CA HIS A 350 6.32 5.36 25.17
C HIS A 350 7.69 4.66 25.06
N ALA A 351 7.90 3.85 24.02
CA ALA A 351 9.17 3.18 23.77
C ALA A 351 10.30 4.20 23.51
N GLN A 352 10.02 5.28 22.79
CA GLN A 352 10.98 6.39 22.60
C GLN A 352 11.31 7.08 23.93
N ALA A 353 10.33 7.34 24.79
CA ALA A 353 10.56 7.93 26.11
C ALA A 353 11.40 7.02 27.04
N LYS A 354 11.36 5.71 26.82
CA LYS A 354 12.21 4.70 27.48
C LYS A 354 13.54 4.45 26.77
N SER A 355 13.85 5.21 25.72
CA SER A 355 15.05 5.06 24.89
C SER A 355 15.21 3.67 24.27
N CYS A 356 14.10 2.98 23.95
CA CYS A 356 14.17 1.70 23.26
C CYS A 356 14.67 1.88 21.82
N GLN A 357 15.50 0.96 21.35
CA GLN A 357 16.01 0.98 19.97
C GLN A 357 14.93 0.56 18.95
N ARG A 358 14.02 -0.33 19.34
CA ARG A 358 13.09 -0.99 18.42
C ARG A 358 11.77 -1.34 19.10
N VAL A 359 10.68 -1.17 18.34
CA VAL A 359 9.38 -1.78 18.64
C VAL A 359 9.11 -2.90 17.63
N TYR A 360 8.62 -4.05 18.09
CA TYR A 360 8.19 -5.13 17.21
C TYR A 360 6.99 -5.88 17.79
N TRP A 361 6.28 -6.61 16.94
CA TRP A 361 5.17 -7.49 17.35
C TRP A 361 5.05 -8.67 16.39
N HIS A 362 4.26 -9.64 16.79
CA HIS A 362 3.86 -10.76 15.94
C HIS A 362 2.36 -10.71 15.71
N THR A 363 1.91 -11.27 14.60
CA THR A 363 0.48 -11.50 14.37
C THR A 363 0.27 -12.77 13.58
N HIS A 364 -0.87 -13.42 13.82
CA HIS A 364 -1.23 -14.61 13.06
C HIS A 364 -1.46 -14.26 11.59
N GLU A 365 -1.04 -15.13 10.67
CA GLU A 365 -1.16 -14.87 9.23
C GLU A 365 -2.60 -14.68 8.74
N THR A 366 -3.58 -15.19 9.50
CA THR A 366 -5.02 -15.02 9.21
C THR A 366 -5.59 -13.69 9.71
N ASN A 367 -4.84 -12.90 10.50
CA ASN A 367 -5.28 -11.60 10.98
C ASN A 367 -5.11 -10.52 9.91
N ALA A 368 -5.87 -10.63 8.82
CA ALA A 368 -5.80 -9.72 7.67
C ALA A 368 -6.10 -8.26 8.06
N ALA A 369 -7.05 -8.04 8.99
CA ALA A 369 -7.39 -6.71 9.46
C ALA A 369 -6.24 -6.05 10.25
N GLY A 370 -5.57 -6.81 11.12
CA GLY A 370 -4.37 -6.36 11.83
C GLY A 370 -3.22 -6.11 10.87
N GLN A 371 -2.92 -7.05 9.96
CA GLN A 371 -1.84 -6.90 8.97
C GLN A 371 -2.03 -5.66 8.09
N ALA A 372 -3.25 -5.37 7.63
CA ALA A 372 -3.53 -4.17 6.84
C ALA A 372 -3.29 -2.85 7.60
N LEU A 373 -3.33 -2.87 8.93
CA LEU A 373 -2.90 -1.76 9.77
C LEU A 373 -1.37 -1.75 9.94
N TYR A 374 -0.77 -2.90 10.25
CA TYR A 374 0.66 -3.04 10.52
C TYR A 374 1.52 -2.68 9.32
N ASP A 375 1.12 -3.09 8.11
CA ASP A 375 1.81 -2.77 6.85
C ASP A 375 1.87 -1.25 6.57
N LYS A 376 1.08 -0.44 7.28
CA LYS A 376 1.10 1.03 7.21
C LYS A 376 1.93 1.69 8.29
N LEU A 377 2.34 0.95 9.32
CA LEU A 377 2.93 1.46 10.55
C LEU A 377 4.34 0.93 10.83
N ALA A 378 4.70 -0.20 10.25
CA ALA A 378 6.01 -0.82 10.39
C ALA A 378 6.39 -1.63 9.16
N ASP A 379 7.68 -1.92 9.06
CA ASP A 379 8.22 -2.82 8.04
C ASP A 379 7.91 -4.29 8.40
N LYS A 380 7.62 -5.10 7.38
CA LYS A 380 7.50 -6.58 7.48
C LYS A 380 8.80 -7.23 6.98
N PRO A 381 9.84 -7.39 7.82
CA PRO A 381 11.16 -7.86 7.39
C PRO A 381 11.21 -9.35 6.99
N GLY A 382 10.11 -10.10 7.16
CA GLY A 382 10.01 -11.50 6.73
C GLY A 382 10.48 -12.54 7.74
N PHE A 383 10.62 -12.20 9.02
CA PHE A 383 10.90 -13.18 10.07
C PHE A 383 9.71 -14.15 10.27
N ILE A 384 10.02 -15.43 10.47
CA ILE A 384 9.07 -16.51 10.80
C ILE A 384 9.27 -16.89 12.26
N GLN A 385 8.17 -17.07 13.01
CA GLN A 385 8.22 -17.50 14.41
C GLN A 385 8.24 -19.02 14.50
N TYR A 386 9.20 -19.56 15.25
CA TYR A 386 9.22 -20.96 15.68
C TYR A 386 8.94 -21.00 17.19
N ARG A 387 7.99 -21.83 17.62
CA ARG A 387 7.65 -22.02 19.05
C ARG A 387 7.62 -23.50 19.40
N LYS A 388 8.10 -23.83 20.60
CA LYS A 388 7.92 -25.13 21.25
C LYS A 388 7.48 -24.87 22.67
N ASP A 389 6.32 -25.40 23.04
CA ASP A 389 5.83 -25.31 24.41
C ASP A 389 6.67 -26.28 25.27
N LEU A 390 7.18 -25.79 26.40
CA LEU A 390 8.14 -26.52 27.25
C LEU A 390 7.50 -27.05 28.54
N VAL A 391 6.22 -26.76 28.76
CA VAL A 391 5.47 -27.14 29.97
C VAL A 391 4.12 -27.67 29.55
#